data_AF-A0A231PA69-F1
#
_entry.id   AF-A0A231PA69-F1
#
_cell.length_a   1.000
_cell.length_b   1.000
_cell.length_c   1.000
_cell.angle_alpha   90.00
_cell.angle_beta   90.00
_cell.angle_gamma   90.00
#
_symmetry.space_group_name_H-M   'P 1'
#
loop_
_entity.id
_entity.type
_entity.pdbx_description
1 polymer ?
#
loop_
_entity_poly.entity_id
_entity_poly.type
_entity_poly.pdbx_seq_one_letter_code
_entity_poly.pdbx_strand_id
1 'polypeptide(L)'
;MTTTRLTRYDRTMLRLMNDRRGAAWYATAARRRLAVTAHVALTLAIGGLMTHLFLAEDEPLWTIAVMAVLLLPWMVATGVINGATRGLLELRAHVLDERQSAERSRVLARAHRVTTLLLAAAAATLLVTGGIAGDAPKAYAAPLLIAVLVTHWVMPLWVAGWLAQDEPADDDI
;
A
#
# COMPACT_ATOMS: atom_id res chain seq x y z
N MET A 1 -3.22 19.76 -30.43
CA MET A 1 -3.37 19.61 -28.97
C MET A 1 -4.84 19.38 -28.66
N THR A 2 -5.24 18.13 -28.42
CA THR A 2 -6.60 17.77 -27.98
C THR A 2 -6.69 17.97 -26.48
N THR A 3 -7.41 19.00 -26.04
CA THR A 3 -7.74 19.20 -24.63
C THR A 3 -8.76 18.13 -24.22
N THR A 4 -8.26 17.00 -23.69
CA THR A 4 -9.09 15.92 -23.17
C THR A 4 -9.97 16.48 -22.04
N ARG A 5 -11.27 16.54 -22.28
CA ARG A 5 -12.24 17.12 -21.33
C ARG A 5 -12.29 16.27 -20.06
N LEU A 6 -12.04 16.88 -18.89
CA LEU A 6 -12.16 16.22 -17.60
C LEU A 6 -13.59 15.72 -17.35
N THR A 7 -13.72 14.43 -17.04
CA THR A 7 -15.01 13.81 -16.73
C THR A 7 -15.57 14.33 -15.40
N ARG A 8 -16.84 14.05 -15.12
CA ARG A 8 -17.45 14.38 -13.81
C ARG A 8 -16.75 13.64 -12.66
N TYR A 9 -16.31 12.41 -12.91
CA TYR A 9 -15.54 11.61 -11.96
C TYR A 9 -14.19 12.25 -11.65
N ASP A 10 -13.43 12.66 -12.68
CA ASP A 10 -12.12 13.30 -12.49
C ASP A 10 -12.23 14.58 -11.64
N ARG A 11 -13.27 15.40 -11.88
CA ARG A 11 -13.54 16.62 -11.09
C ARG A 11 -13.92 16.33 -9.64
N THR A 12 -14.73 15.31 -9.38
CA THR A 12 -15.08 14.90 -8.02
C THR A 12 -13.86 14.37 -7.28
N MET A 13 -13.04 13.54 -7.94
CA MET A 13 -11.82 12.97 -7.38
C MET A 13 -10.80 14.06 -7.02
N LEU A 14 -10.56 15.01 -7.94
CA LEU A 14 -9.70 16.18 -7.68
C LEU A 14 -10.21 17.05 -6.53
N ARG A 15 -11.52 17.21 -6.36
CA ARG A 15 -12.09 17.95 -5.23
C ARG A 15 -11.89 17.22 -3.92
N LEU A 16 -12.15 15.91 -3.88
CA LEU A 16 -11.98 15.09 -2.68
C LEU A 16 -10.51 15.10 -2.21
N MET A 17 -9.58 15.00 -3.15
CA MET A 17 -8.15 14.92 -2.84
C MET A 17 -7.52 16.27 -2.49
N ASN A 18 -8.13 17.39 -2.91
CA ASN A 18 -7.77 18.73 -2.47
C ASN A 18 -8.59 19.22 -1.26
N ASP A 19 -9.47 18.38 -0.72
CA ASP A 19 -10.26 18.75 0.46
C ASP A 19 -9.35 18.76 1.71
N ARG A 20 -9.10 19.98 2.22
CA ARG A 20 -8.27 20.23 3.41
C ARG A 20 -8.87 19.60 4.69
N ARG A 21 -10.13 19.15 4.70
CA ARG A 21 -10.74 18.48 5.86
C ARG A 21 -10.00 17.21 6.30
N GLY A 22 -9.40 16.48 5.35
CA GLY A 22 -8.57 15.31 5.63
C GLY A 22 -7.12 15.65 5.99
N ALA A 23 -6.66 16.88 5.70
CA ALA A 23 -5.25 17.25 5.77
C ALA A 23 -4.65 17.08 7.16
N ALA A 24 -5.44 17.28 8.23
CA ALA A 24 -4.97 17.06 9.60
C ALA A 24 -4.36 15.65 9.80
N TRP A 25 -4.85 14.63 9.10
CA TRP A 25 -4.37 13.26 9.23
C TRP A 25 -3.01 13.00 8.55
N TYR A 26 -2.60 13.86 7.62
CA TYR A 26 -1.38 13.66 6.82
C TYR A 26 -0.54 14.93 6.61
N ALA A 27 -0.85 16.02 7.34
CA ALA A 27 -0.21 17.32 7.19
C ALA A 27 1.31 17.26 7.41
N THR A 28 1.79 16.37 8.29
CA THR A 28 3.22 16.25 8.61
C THR A 28 3.79 14.93 8.13
N ALA A 29 5.08 14.93 7.80
CA ALA A 29 5.83 13.73 7.45
C ALA A 29 5.74 12.64 8.51
N ALA A 30 5.70 13.02 9.80
CA ALA A 30 5.54 12.07 10.91
C ALA A 30 4.18 11.35 10.86
N ARG A 31 3.08 12.09 10.62
CA ARG A 31 1.73 11.50 10.52
C ARG A 31 1.58 10.60 9.29
N ARG A 32 2.17 11.00 8.15
CA ARG A 32 2.21 10.16 6.94
C ARG A 32 2.98 8.87 7.16
N ARG A 33 4.18 8.95 7.76
CA ARG A 33 4.98 7.78 8.11
C ARG A 33 4.24 6.88 9.09
N LEU A 34 3.56 7.45 10.09
CA LEU A 34 2.74 6.69 11.03
C LEU A 34 1.61 5.94 10.32
N ALA A 35 0.90 6.59 9.39
CA ALA A 35 -0.13 5.94 8.58
C ALA A 35 0.43 4.79 7.74
N VAL A 36 1.60 4.98 7.09
CA VAL A 36 2.28 3.90 6.35
C VAL A 36 2.67 2.76 7.29
N THR A 37 3.29 3.05 8.45
CA THR A 37 3.67 2.00 9.41
C THR A 37 2.48 1.24 9.96
N ALA A 38 1.37 1.93 10.25
CA ALA A 38 0.12 1.31 10.69
C ALA A 38 -0.45 0.41 9.59
N HIS A 39 -0.40 0.86 8.34
CA HIS A 39 -0.87 0.08 7.20
C HIS A 39 -0.01 -1.18 6.95
N VAL A 40 1.31 -1.07 7.11
CA VAL A 40 2.23 -2.22 7.09
C VAL A 40 1.91 -3.19 8.22
N ALA A 41 1.75 -2.71 9.45
CA ALA A 41 1.43 -3.55 10.61
C ALA A 41 0.09 -4.29 10.46
N LEU A 42 -0.95 -3.61 9.95
CA LEU A 42 -2.23 -4.22 9.64
C LEU A 42 -2.11 -5.28 8.54
N THR A 43 -1.30 -5.03 7.51
CA THR A 43 -1.05 -6.00 6.42
C THR A 43 -0.37 -7.25 6.96
N LEU A 44 0.62 -7.09 7.86
CA LEU A 44 1.28 -8.21 8.53
C LEU A 44 0.32 -8.99 9.43
N ALA A 45 -0.52 -8.29 10.21
CA ALA A 45 -1.51 -8.93 11.08
C ALA A 45 -2.53 -9.74 10.28
N ILE A 46 -3.08 -9.17 9.20
CA ILE A 46 -4.02 -9.87 8.30
C ILE A 46 -3.32 -11.06 7.62
N GLY A 47 -2.09 -10.90 7.15
CA GLY A 47 -1.31 -11.99 6.55
C GLY A 47 -1.01 -13.13 7.55
N GLY A 48 -0.75 -12.80 8.81
CA GLY A 48 -0.57 -13.76 9.90
C GLY A 48 -1.84 -14.54 10.22
N LEU A 49 -2.98 -13.85 10.33
CA LEU A 49 -4.29 -14.49 10.51
C LEU A 49 -4.65 -15.38 9.32
N MET A 50 -4.36 -14.93 8.10
CA MET A 50 -4.59 -15.72 6.90
C MET A 50 -3.70 -16.97 6.90
N THR A 51 -2.42 -16.85 7.27
CA THR A 51 -1.52 -18.00 7.44
C THR A 51 -2.04 -18.98 8.48
N HIS A 52 -2.54 -18.48 9.62
CA HIS A 52 -3.18 -19.31 10.64
C HIS A 52 -4.40 -20.05 10.09
N LEU A 53 -5.27 -19.36 9.35
CA LEU A 53 -6.45 -19.95 8.71
C LEU A 53 -6.07 -21.07 7.71
N PHE A 54 -4.98 -20.90 6.94
CA PHE A 54 -4.50 -21.90 5.98
C PHE A 54 -3.91 -23.15 6.64
N LEU A 55 -3.41 -23.04 7.87
CA LEU A 55 -2.70 -24.11 8.56
C LEU A 55 -3.53 -24.77 9.68
N ALA A 56 -4.64 -24.16 10.07
CA ALA A 56 -5.54 -24.72 11.06
C ALA A 56 -6.22 -25.99 10.51
N GLU A 57 -6.31 -27.04 11.35
CA GLU A 57 -7.02 -28.28 11.00
C GLU A 57 -8.55 -28.11 11.06
N ASP A 58 -9.03 -27.20 11.92
CA ASP A 58 -10.41 -26.74 11.97
C ASP A 58 -10.60 -25.45 11.15
N GLU A 59 -11.84 -25.08 10.82
CA GLU A 59 -12.16 -23.78 10.21
C GLU A 59 -12.47 -22.72 11.29
N PRO A 60 -11.50 -21.92 11.76
CA PRO A 60 -11.74 -20.89 12.77
C PRO A 60 -12.49 -19.70 12.15
N LEU A 61 -13.83 -19.77 12.12
CA LEU A 61 -14.68 -18.67 11.63
C LEU A 61 -14.40 -17.33 12.34
N TRP A 62 -13.90 -17.36 13.58
CA TRP A 62 -13.49 -16.15 14.31
C TRP A 62 -12.32 -15.43 13.63
N THR A 63 -11.40 -16.15 12.99
CA THR A 63 -10.26 -15.57 12.26
C THR A 63 -10.75 -14.72 11.09
N ILE A 64 -11.77 -15.20 10.38
CA ILE A 64 -12.43 -14.46 9.30
C ILE A 64 -13.08 -13.18 9.84
N ALA A 65 -13.79 -13.28 10.97
CA ALA A 65 -14.42 -12.12 11.61
C ALA A 65 -13.37 -11.05 12.03
N VAL A 66 -12.26 -11.47 12.64
CA VAL A 66 -11.17 -10.56 13.03
C VAL A 66 -10.51 -9.93 11.80
N MET A 67 -10.25 -10.71 10.74
CA MET A 67 -9.73 -10.18 9.48
C MET A 67 -10.67 -9.12 8.89
N ALA A 68 -11.98 -9.38 8.87
CA ALA A 68 -12.98 -8.42 8.39
C ALA A 68 -12.96 -7.11 9.19
N VAL A 69 -12.83 -7.20 10.52
CA VAL A 69 -12.71 -6.03 11.39
C VAL A 69 -11.42 -5.26 11.13
N LEU A 70 -10.27 -5.95 10.95
CA LEU A 70 -8.98 -5.33 10.65
C LEU A 70 -8.92 -4.69 9.25
N LEU A 71 -9.74 -5.15 8.30
CA LEU A 71 -9.84 -4.53 6.98
C LEU A 71 -10.39 -3.10 7.06
N LEU A 72 -11.24 -2.78 8.04
CA LEU A 72 -11.81 -1.44 8.19
C LEU A 72 -10.72 -0.36 8.45
N PRO A 73 -9.88 -0.46 9.49
CA PRO A 73 -8.78 0.48 9.69
C PRO A 73 -7.72 0.37 8.59
N TRP A 74 -7.56 -0.80 7.94
CA TRP A 74 -6.67 -0.96 6.79
C TRP A 74 -7.13 -0.08 5.62
N MET A 75 -8.42 -0.08 5.29
CA MET A 75 -9.00 0.76 4.23
C MET A 75 -8.90 2.26 4.58
N VAL A 76 -9.10 2.63 5.84
CA VAL A 76 -8.93 4.01 6.29
C VAL A 76 -7.47 4.45 6.12
N ALA A 77 -6.50 3.62 6.51
CA ALA A 77 -5.08 3.92 6.32
C ALA A 77 -4.72 4.07 4.84
N THR A 78 -5.28 3.23 3.95
CA THR A 78 -5.16 3.41 2.49
C THR A 78 -5.64 4.78 2.03
N GLY A 79 -6.83 5.18 2.48
CA GLY A 79 -7.40 6.50 2.15
C GLY A 79 -6.54 7.66 2.66
N VAL A 80 -5.97 7.55 3.86
CA VAL A 80 -5.05 8.55 4.41
C VAL A 80 -3.78 8.65 3.56
N ILE A 81 -3.18 7.53 3.16
CA ILE A 81 -1.97 7.52 2.33
C ILE A 81 -2.27 8.05 0.91
N ASN A 82 -3.43 7.71 0.34
CA ASN A 82 -3.86 8.26 -0.96
C ASN A 82 -4.13 9.77 -0.88
N GLY A 83 -4.79 10.24 0.18
CA GLY A 83 -4.96 11.67 0.44
C GLY A 83 -3.62 12.40 0.57
N ALA A 84 -2.69 11.82 1.35
CA ALA A 84 -1.35 12.34 1.57
C ALA A 84 -0.51 12.47 0.28
N THR A 85 -0.73 11.57 -0.67
CA THR A 85 -0.03 11.54 -1.96
C THR A 85 -0.80 12.28 -3.04
N ARG A 86 -1.88 13.00 -2.67
CA ARG A 86 -2.80 13.65 -3.61
C ARG A 86 -3.16 12.70 -4.75
N GLY A 87 -3.48 11.45 -4.39
CA GLY A 87 -3.93 10.36 -5.27
C GLY A 87 -3.09 10.21 -6.52
N LEU A 88 -1.77 10.42 -6.41
CA LEU A 88 -0.77 10.20 -7.45
C LEU A 88 -0.95 8.85 -8.18
N LEU A 89 -1.41 7.84 -7.44
CA LEU A 89 -1.67 6.49 -7.94
C LEU A 89 -3.11 6.29 -8.47
N GLU A 90 -4.09 7.04 -7.97
CA GLU A 90 -5.51 6.93 -8.33
C GLU A 90 -5.91 7.82 -9.52
N LEU A 91 -5.24 8.96 -9.69
CA LEU A 91 -5.49 9.87 -10.81
C LEU A 91 -5.04 9.26 -12.14
N ARG A 92 -5.84 9.53 -13.17
CA ARG A 92 -5.57 9.11 -14.55
C ARG A 92 -4.41 9.92 -15.12
N ALA A 93 -3.62 9.28 -15.98
CA ALA A 93 -2.40 9.88 -16.54
C ALA A 93 -2.64 11.22 -17.27
N HIS A 94 -3.82 11.41 -17.89
CA HIS A 94 -4.17 12.66 -18.57
C HIS A 94 -4.55 13.82 -17.64
N VAL A 95 -4.70 13.55 -16.33
CA VAL A 95 -5.00 14.54 -15.29
C VAL A 95 -3.73 14.96 -14.55
N LEU A 96 -2.66 14.16 -14.64
CA LEU A 96 -1.38 14.43 -14.00
C LEU A 96 -0.56 15.41 -14.84
N ASP A 97 0.03 16.40 -14.16
CA ASP A 97 1.03 17.28 -14.77
C ASP A 97 2.34 16.52 -15.07
N GLU A 98 3.23 17.07 -15.90
CA GLU A 98 4.51 16.46 -16.25
C GLU A 98 5.33 16.12 -15.00
N ARG A 99 5.35 17.03 -14.01
CA ARG A 99 6.02 16.80 -12.71
C ARG A 99 5.43 15.60 -11.96
N GLN A 100 4.11 15.51 -11.87
CA GLN A 100 3.43 14.42 -11.16
C GLN A 100 3.59 13.08 -11.89
N SER A 101 3.58 13.09 -13.22
CA SER A 101 3.83 11.88 -14.01
C SER A 101 5.24 11.34 -13.79
N ALA A 102 6.25 12.21 -13.74
CA ALA A 102 7.64 11.84 -13.46
C ALA A 102 7.83 11.36 -12.00
N GLU A 103 7.09 11.93 -11.05
CA GLU A 103 7.07 11.47 -9.67
C GLU A 103 6.44 10.07 -9.55
N ARG A 104 5.29 9.84 -10.20
CA ARG A 104 4.65 8.52 -10.26
C ARG A 104 5.60 7.46 -10.83
N SER A 105 6.29 7.76 -11.93
CA SER A 105 7.27 6.83 -12.52
C SER A 105 8.42 6.52 -11.58
N ARG A 106 8.93 7.51 -10.83
CA ARG A 106 9.99 7.30 -9.82
C ARG A 106 9.51 6.43 -8.66
N VAL A 107 8.29 6.68 -8.17
CA VAL A 107 7.64 5.86 -7.13
C VAL A 107 7.49 4.42 -7.61
N LEU A 108 6.94 4.20 -8.81
CA LEU A 108 6.74 2.87 -9.37
C LEU A 108 8.06 2.14 -9.60
N ALA A 109 9.08 2.81 -10.11
CA ALA A 109 10.41 2.23 -10.29
C ALA A 109 11.03 1.80 -8.96
N ARG A 110 10.89 2.62 -7.91
CA ARG A 110 11.40 2.30 -6.57
C ARG A 110 10.59 1.18 -5.92
N ALA A 111 9.27 1.21 -6.04
CA ALA A 111 8.40 0.14 -5.57
C ALA A 111 8.75 -1.20 -6.24
N HIS A 112 8.94 -1.19 -7.56
CA HIS A 112 9.37 -2.37 -8.30
C HIS A 112 10.70 -2.92 -7.75
N ARG A 113 11.72 -2.07 -7.59
CA ARG A 113 13.02 -2.49 -7.02
C ARG A 113 12.86 -3.11 -5.62
N VAL A 114 12.06 -2.50 -4.74
CA VAL A 114 11.81 -3.03 -3.40
C VAL A 114 11.07 -4.36 -3.47
N THR A 115 10.05 -4.51 -4.32
CA THR A 115 9.39 -5.81 -4.53
C THR A 115 10.36 -6.85 -5.06
N THR A 116 11.21 -6.53 -6.05
CA THR A 116 12.19 -7.48 -6.58
C THR A 116 13.13 -7.99 -5.50
N LEU A 117 13.63 -7.11 -4.63
CA LEU A 117 14.45 -7.51 -3.49
C LEU A 117 13.68 -8.40 -2.50
N LEU A 118 12.42 -8.07 -2.22
CA LEU A 118 11.55 -8.87 -1.35
C LEU A 118 11.28 -10.25 -1.94
N LEU A 119 11.00 -10.34 -3.24
CA LEU A 119 10.84 -11.59 -3.98
C LEU A 119 12.12 -12.43 -3.93
N ALA A 120 13.29 -11.81 -4.15
CA ALA A 120 14.57 -12.48 -4.06
C ALA A 120 14.82 -13.03 -2.64
N ALA A 121 14.51 -12.25 -1.60
CA ALA A 121 14.62 -12.68 -0.20
C ALA A 121 13.65 -13.83 0.12
N ALA A 122 12.41 -13.77 -0.36
CA ALA A 122 11.43 -14.84 -0.20
C ALA A 122 11.88 -16.14 -0.89
N ALA A 123 12.38 -16.04 -2.13
CA ALA A 123 12.92 -17.18 -2.86
C ALA A 123 14.15 -17.78 -2.16
N ALA A 124 15.08 -16.95 -1.68
CA ALA A 124 16.24 -17.41 -0.92
C ALA A 124 15.83 -18.12 0.38
N THR A 125 14.84 -17.58 1.10
CA THR A 125 14.30 -18.18 2.32
C THR A 125 13.68 -19.54 2.06
N LEU A 126 12.89 -19.67 0.99
CA LEU A 126 12.30 -20.95 0.59
C LEU A 126 13.37 -21.99 0.19
N LEU A 127 14.41 -21.56 -0.52
CA LEU A 127 15.51 -22.45 -0.93
C LEU A 127 16.30 -22.97 0.29
N VAL A 128 16.64 -22.08 1.23
CA VAL A 128 17.37 -22.45 2.45
C VAL A 128 16.52 -23.35 3.34
N THR A 129 15.25 -22.98 3.56
CA THR A 129 14.36 -23.78 4.42
C THR A 129 14.00 -25.12 3.77
N GLY A 130 13.81 -25.19 2.46
CA GLY A 130 13.61 -26.46 1.75
C GLY A 130 14.82 -27.39 1.77
N GLY A 131 16.04 -26.84 1.76
CA GLY A 131 17.26 -27.63 1.92
C GLY A 131 17.44 -28.21 3.32
N ILE A 132 16.91 -27.57 4.36
CA ILE A 132 17.09 -27.95 5.77
C ILE A 132 15.89 -28.76 6.31
N ALA A 133 14.66 -28.42 5.92
CA ALA A 133 13.43 -28.88 6.56
C ALA A 133 12.55 -29.82 5.69
N GLY A 134 13.02 -30.25 4.52
CA GLY A 134 12.31 -31.22 3.68
C GLY A 134 10.98 -30.70 3.13
N ASP A 135 9.87 -31.36 3.46
CA ASP A 135 8.51 -31.05 2.93
C ASP A 135 7.78 -29.90 3.65
N ALA A 136 8.29 -29.42 4.78
CA ALA A 136 7.72 -28.27 5.50
C ALA A 136 7.44 -27.01 4.65
N PRO A 137 8.25 -26.63 3.63
CA PRO A 137 7.99 -25.45 2.81
C PRO A 137 6.69 -25.52 1.99
N LYS A 138 6.19 -26.72 1.67
CA LYS A 138 4.97 -26.89 0.86
C LYS A 138 3.74 -26.35 1.57
N ALA A 139 3.64 -26.56 2.89
CA ALA A 139 2.51 -26.08 3.69
C ALA A 139 2.42 -24.54 3.73
N TYR A 140 3.56 -23.85 3.68
CA TYR A 140 3.62 -22.39 3.74
C TYR A 140 3.65 -21.72 2.36
N ALA A 141 3.75 -22.48 1.28
CA ALA A 141 3.91 -21.92 -0.07
C ALA A 141 2.75 -21.01 -0.47
N ALA A 142 1.51 -21.48 -0.29
CA ALA A 142 0.31 -20.70 -0.63
C ALA A 142 0.19 -19.38 0.17
N PRO A 143 0.20 -19.38 1.53
CA PRO A 143 0.09 -18.14 2.28
C PRO A 143 1.28 -17.19 2.02
N LEU A 144 2.48 -17.71 1.80
CA LEU A 144 3.65 -16.91 1.45
C LEU A 144 3.50 -16.22 0.08
N LEU A 145 3.06 -16.95 -0.94
CA LEU A 145 2.83 -16.39 -2.28
C LEU A 145 1.76 -15.29 -2.26
N ILE A 146 0.68 -15.50 -1.50
CA ILE A 146 -0.36 -14.47 -1.34
C ILE A 146 0.22 -13.26 -0.59
N ALA A 147 0.97 -13.45 0.49
CA ALA A 147 1.60 -12.35 1.23
C ALA A 147 2.55 -11.54 0.34
N VAL A 148 3.35 -12.22 -0.49
CA VAL A 148 4.23 -11.59 -1.48
C VAL A 148 3.43 -10.81 -2.53
N LEU A 149 2.35 -11.38 -3.07
CA LEU A 149 1.49 -10.72 -4.05
C LEU A 149 0.83 -9.46 -3.47
N VAL A 150 0.26 -9.58 -2.27
CA VAL A 150 -0.35 -8.43 -1.56
C VAL A 150 0.71 -7.36 -1.31
N THR A 151 1.89 -7.74 -0.83
CA THR A 151 3.01 -6.82 -0.59
C THR A 151 3.45 -6.12 -1.87
N HIS A 152 3.54 -6.85 -2.98
CA HIS A 152 3.84 -6.27 -4.29
C HIS A 152 2.80 -5.23 -4.70
N TRP A 153 1.52 -5.54 -4.53
CA TRP A 153 0.42 -4.66 -4.87
C TRP A 153 0.45 -3.37 -4.04
N VAL A 154 0.64 -3.45 -2.72
CA VAL A 154 0.62 -2.27 -1.84
C VAL A 154 1.94 -1.49 -1.82
N MET A 155 3.04 -2.05 -2.36
CA MET A 155 4.37 -1.43 -2.33
C MET A 155 4.40 0.01 -2.89
N PRO A 156 3.78 0.33 -4.03
CA PRO A 156 3.76 1.70 -4.56
C PRO A 156 3.11 2.69 -3.59
N LEU A 157 2.06 2.27 -2.88
CA LEU A 157 1.37 3.09 -1.88
C LEU A 157 2.29 3.41 -0.71
N TRP A 158 3.00 2.42 -0.17
CA TRP A 158 3.96 2.62 0.91
C TRP A 158 5.11 3.53 0.50
N VAL A 159 5.68 3.30 -0.69
CA VAL A 159 6.77 4.12 -1.22
C VAL A 159 6.31 5.56 -1.45
N ALA A 160 5.12 5.77 -2.02
CA ALA A 160 4.55 7.10 -2.22
C ALA A 160 4.32 7.83 -0.89
N GLY A 161 3.65 7.18 0.06
CA GLY A 161 3.37 7.76 1.38
C GLY A 161 4.64 8.12 2.16
N TRP A 162 5.71 7.33 2.01
CA TRP A 162 6.99 7.58 2.69
C TRP A 162 7.79 8.72 2.06
N LEU A 163 7.69 8.89 0.74
CA LEU A 163 8.41 9.92 -0.01
C LEU A 163 7.66 11.26 -0.10
N ALA A 164 6.36 11.28 0.19
CA ALA A 164 5.54 12.48 0.17
C ALA A 164 6.18 13.58 1.03
N GLN A 165 6.51 14.71 0.39
CA GLN A 165 7.10 15.88 1.05
C GLN A 165 6.03 16.69 1.78
N ASP A 166 6.44 17.45 2.78
CA ASP A 166 5.54 18.40 3.44
C ASP A 166 5.14 19.50 2.45
N GLU A 167 3.87 19.91 2.52
CA GLU A 167 3.43 21.13 1.85
C GLU A 167 4.27 22.29 2.42
N PRO A 168 4.82 23.19 1.59
CA PRO A 168 5.38 24.43 2.12
C PRO A 168 4.31 25.11 2.98
N ALA A 169 4.69 25.60 4.16
CA ALA A 169 3.80 26.43 4.95
C ALA A 169 3.34 27.58 4.03
N ASP A 170 2.03 27.83 3.96
CA ASP A 170 1.53 29.07 3.37
C ASP A 170 2.20 30.17 4.21
N ASP A 171 3.19 30.86 3.64
CA ASP A 171 3.79 32.03 4.27
C ASP A 171 2.67 33.07 4.40
N ASP A 172 2.13 33.21 5.61
CA ASP A 172 1.19 34.27 5.96
C ASP A 172 1.90 35.62 5.73
N ILE A 173 1.64 36.26 4.59
CA ILE A 173 1.97 37.67 4.30
C ILE A 173 0.74 38.53 4.60
#